data_AF-A0A016SGF9-F1
#
_entry.id   AF-A0A016SGF9-F1
#
_cell.length_a   1.000
_cell.length_b   1.000
_cell.length_c   1.000
_cell.angle_alpha   90.00
_cell.angle_beta   90.00
_cell.angle_gamma   90.00
#
_symmetry.space_group_name_H-M   'P 1'
#
loop_
_entity.id
_entity.type
_entity.pdbx_description
1 polymer ?
#
loop_
_entity_poly.entity_id
_entity_poly.type
_entity_poly.pdbx_seq_one_letter_code
_entity_poly.pdbx_strand_id
1 'polypeptide(L)'
;MRYLNFKENNLPANLEVRGCVYSTRFLNESAKPVGFCSMEVCEGRHLDISICLSAEELSGNGVFQNGEGNNNFLVVGNSFACNQADLIYTAFKQHIRQFSVFCYYGCEVMTWTPDVKCWRRVNYTAMVQELRPDVVFVMSRSLIAKSPFDTMKPIEEDKIFQDHMWRMSAFEKIVKKVYLLQALPSCIDSCSTEAQKFMNTGRPLRDIQEELIKRDDFFARQRIQEVGKRCRACEIIDYLPVLVNGNGHYLGYNPRTNLLYLDDHNHFTRFGKNRLQVLFNQLATKFNVPK
;
A
#
# COMPACT_ATOMS: atom_id res chain seq x y z
N MET A 1 -18.55 -1.25 -19.35
CA MET A 1 -17.98 -0.72 -18.08
C MET A 1 -18.48 -1.48 -16.86
N ARG A 2 -19.80 -1.68 -16.68
CA ARG A 2 -20.35 -2.44 -15.54
C ARG A 2 -19.68 -3.82 -15.33
N TYR A 3 -19.53 -4.60 -16.40
CA TYR A 3 -18.84 -5.90 -16.34
C TYR A 3 -17.38 -5.80 -15.86
N LEU A 4 -16.63 -4.77 -16.29
CA LEU A 4 -15.24 -4.56 -15.85
C LEU A 4 -15.19 -4.21 -14.37
N ASN A 5 -16.05 -3.30 -13.91
CA ASN A 5 -16.16 -2.95 -12.49
C ASN A 5 -16.54 -4.17 -11.63
N PHE A 6 -17.44 -5.03 -12.11
CA PHE A 6 -17.77 -6.29 -11.45
C PHE A 6 -16.55 -7.22 -11.36
N LYS A 7 -15.79 -7.37 -12.45
CA LYS A 7 -14.57 -8.21 -12.46
C LYS A 7 -13.46 -7.68 -11.55
N GLU A 8 -13.33 -6.37 -11.44
CA GLU A 8 -12.35 -5.71 -10.55
C GLU A 8 -12.75 -5.71 -9.09
N ASN A 9 -14.02 -5.99 -8.77
CA ASN A 9 -14.46 -6.18 -7.39
C ASN A 9 -14.07 -7.57 -6.87
N ASN A 10 -12.77 -7.87 -6.90
CA ASN A 10 -12.20 -9.17 -6.60
C ASN A 10 -11.03 -9.00 -5.63
N LEU A 11 -11.34 -9.08 -4.33
CA LEU A 11 -10.37 -8.87 -3.26
C LEU A 11 -9.14 -9.81 -3.37
N PRO A 12 -9.28 -11.14 -3.54
CA PRO A 12 -8.11 -12.01 -3.70
C PRO A 12 -7.19 -11.58 -4.84
N ALA A 13 -7.74 -11.23 -6.01
CA ALA A 13 -6.95 -10.77 -7.15
C ALA A 13 -6.29 -9.42 -6.90
N ASN A 14 -6.97 -8.51 -6.18
CA ASN A 14 -6.43 -7.19 -5.85
C ASN A 14 -5.30 -7.24 -4.80
N LEU A 15 -5.22 -8.31 -4.00
CA LEU A 15 -4.18 -8.51 -2.99
C LEU A 15 -3.04 -9.43 -3.43
N GLU A 16 -3.19 -10.16 -4.54
CA GLU A 16 -2.16 -11.07 -4.99
C GLU A 16 -0.89 -10.32 -5.43
N VAL A 17 0.19 -10.50 -4.66
CA VAL A 17 1.54 -10.13 -5.09
C VAL A 17 2.09 -11.23 -5.99
N ARG A 18 1.87 -11.11 -7.29
CA ARG A 18 2.33 -12.10 -8.29
C ARG A 18 3.85 -12.28 -8.23
N GLY A 19 4.34 -13.50 -8.49
CA GLY A 19 5.77 -13.81 -8.44
C GLY A 19 6.42 -13.80 -7.05
N CYS A 20 5.65 -13.54 -5.98
CA CYS A 20 6.17 -13.54 -4.61
C CYS A 20 6.05 -14.94 -3.98
N VAL A 21 7.13 -15.42 -3.36
CA VAL A 21 7.15 -16.69 -2.62
C VAL A 21 6.78 -16.42 -1.16
N TYR A 22 5.66 -16.98 -0.74
CA TYR A 22 5.14 -16.83 0.62
C TYR A 22 5.86 -17.76 1.58
N SER A 23 6.07 -17.29 2.81
CA SER A 23 6.59 -18.10 3.90
C SER A 23 5.79 -17.87 5.17
N THR A 24 6.00 -18.73 6.17
CA THR A 24 5.36 -18.60 7.48
C THR A 24 6.08 -17.61 8.41
N ARG A 25 7.16 -16.95 7.96
CA ARG A 25 7.92 -16.00 8.78
C ARG A 25 7.01 -14.91 9.33
N PHE A 26 7.25 -14.54 10.58
CA PHE A 26 6.52 -13.52 11.36
C PHE A 26 5.06 -13.85 11.72
N LEU A 27 4.46 -14.92 11.18
CA LEU A 27 3.09 -15.36 11.51
C LEU A 27 3.00 -16.80 12.04
N ASN A 28 4.06 -17.59 11.86
CA ASN A 28 4.14 -19.02 12.20
C ASN A 28 3.08 -19.89 11.50
N GLU A 29 2.47 -19.41 10.41
CA GLU A 29 1.52 -20.14 9.57
C GLU A 29 1.48 -19.58 8.15
N SER A 30 0.89 -20.34 7.22
CA SER A 30 0.63 -19.84 5.87
C SER A 30 -0.58 -18.90 5.88
N ALA A 31 -0.42 -17.72 5.30
CA ALA A 31 -1.47 -16.70 5.27
C ALA A 31 -1.77 -16.15 3.86
N LYS A 32 -1.34 -16.82 2.79
CA LYS A 32 -1.54 -16.37 1.40
C LYS A 32 -3.03 -15.98 1.15
N PRO A 33 -3.34 -14.84 0.53
CA PRO A 33 -2.45 -13.89 -0.17
C PRO A 33 -1.89 -12.76 0.71
N VAL A 34 -1.91 -12.92 2.04
CA VAL A 34 -1.26 -12.00 2.98
C VAL A 34 -0.10 -12.70 3.71
N GLY A 35 0.53 -12.00 4.65
CA GLY A 35 1.72 -12.48 5.38
C GLY A 35 3.02 -12.04 4.72
N PHE A 36 4.11 -12.73 5.07
CA PHE A 36 5.42 -12.44 4.53
C PHE A 36 5.66 -13.16 3.22
N CYS A 37 6.09 -12.43 2.21
CA CYS A 37 6.60 -13.01 0.97
C CYS A 37 7.83 -12.23 0.49
N SER A 38 8.68 -12.89 -0.28
CA SER A 38 9.82 -12.28 -0.95
C SER A 38 9.83 -12.69 -2.42
N MET A 39 10.27 -11.80 -3.30
CA MET A 39 10.56 -12.17 -4.68
C MET A 39 11.74 -13.14 -4.70
N GLU A 40 11.70 -14.18 -5.56
CA GLU A 40 12.83 -15.08 -5.72
C GLU A 40 14.05 -14.30 -6.21
N VAL A 41 15.20 -14.56 -5.58
CA VAL A 41 16.49 -14.04 -6.02
C VAL A 41 17.04 -15.05 -7.01
N CYS A 42 17.17 -14.68 -8.28
CA CYS A 42 17.88 -15.50 -9.26
C CYS A 42 19.39 -15.37 -8.98
N GLU A 43 19.91 -16.01 -7.94
CA GLU A 43 21.35 -16.04 -7.71
C GLU A 43 22.00 -17.09 -8.59
N GLY A 44 22.98 -16.67 -9.39
CA GLY A 44 23.79 -17.52 -10.28
C GLY A 44 24.75 -18.46 -9.54
N ARG A 45 24.27 -19.23 -8.56
CA ARG A 45 24.98 -20.38 -8.00
C ARG A 45 24.02 -21.54 -7.78
N HIS A 46 24.15 -22.53 -8.66
CA HIS A 46 23.63 -23.89 -8.50
C HIS A 46 22.11 -24.11 -8.47
N LEU A 47 21.31 -23.28 -9.12
CA LEU A 47 19.98 -23.67 -9.58
C LEU A 47 19.82 -23.37 -11.07
N ASP A 48 19.27 -24.36 -11.79
CA ASP A 48 19.20 -24.41 -13.25
C ASP A 48 18.49 -23.17 -13.83
N ILE A 49 19.23 -22.42 -14.65
CA ILE A 49 18.73 -21.32 -15.47
C ILE A 49 17.49 -21.74 -16.30
N SER A 50 17.33 -23.03 -16.60
CA SER A 50 16.17 -23.56 -17.33
C SER A 50 14.83 -23.40 -16.60
N ILE A 51 14.82 -23.38 -15.27
CA ILE A 51 13.60 -23.18 -14.48
C ILE A 51 13.13 -21.72 -14.60
N CYS A 52 14.07 -20.76 -14.62
CA CYS A 52 13.76 -19.34 -14.82
C CYS A 52 13.21 -19.06 -16.23
N LEU A 53 13.78 -19.71 -17.25
CA LEU A 53 13.33 -19.58 -18.64
C LEU A 53 11.95 -20.21 -18.88
N SER A 54 11.64 -21.35 -18.23
CA SER A 54 10.32 -21.98 -18.38
C SER A 54 9.16 -21.16 -17.77
N ALA A 55 9.43 -20.31 -16.78
CA ALA A 55 8.46 -19.37 -16.23
C ALA A 55 8.22 -18.15 -17.17
N GLU A 56 9.16 -17.87 -18.07
CA GLU A 56 9.06 -16.87 -19.13
C GLU A 56 8.09 -17.29 -20.24
N GLU A 57 8.01 -18.59 -20.55
CA GLU A 57 7.13 -19.15 -21.60
C GLU A 57 5.68 -19.39 -21.14
N LEU A 58 5.43 -19.57 -19.84
CA LEU A 58 4.09 -19.90 -19.31
C LEU A 58 3.24 -18.69 -18.89
N SER A 59 3.81 -17.49 -18.88
CA SER A 59 3.11 -16.27 -18.47
C SER A 59 3.51 -15.11 -19.37
N GLY A 60 2.63 -14.72 -20.29
CA GLY A 60 2.70 -13.44 -21.01
C GLY A 60 2.59 -12.19 -20.10
N ASN A 61 2.92 -12.31 -18.82
CA ASN A 61 3.14 -11.27 -17.84
C ASN A 61 4.41 -11.63 -17.06
N GLY A 62 5.48 -10.87 -17.29
CA GLY A 62 6.85 -11.22 -16.93
C GLY A 62 7.06 -11.63 -15.46
N VAL A 63 7.88 -12.66 -15.30
CA VAL A 63 8.43 -13.10 -14.02
C VAL A 63 9.39 -12.03 -13.50
N PHE A 64 9.25 -11.69 -12.23
CA PHE A 64 10.07 -10.67 -11.58
C PHE A 64 11.51 -11.17 -11.40
N GLN A 65 12.43 -10.67 -12.24
CA GLN A 65 13.88 -10.92 -12.14
C GLN A 65 14.55 -9.97 -11.13
N ASN A 66 15.80 -10.28 -10.73
CA ASN A 66 16.63 -9.36 -9.94
C ASN A 66 16.65 -7.95 -10.53
N GLY A 67 16.69 -6.94 -9.65
CA GLY A 67 17.06 -5.59 -10.03
C GLY A 67 18.58 -5.40 -10.01
N GLU A 68 19.10 -4.45 -10.79
CA GLU A 68 20.53 -4.08 -10.82
C GLU A 68 20.94 -3.20 -9.61
N GLY A 69 20.04 -3.05 -8.65
CA GLY A 69 20.22 -2.16 -7.52
C GLY A 69 20.94 -2.80 -6.34
N ASN A 70 21.22 -1.98 -5.32
CA ASN A 70 22.01 -2.38 -4.15
C ASN A 70 21.23 -2.33 -2.83
N ASN A 71 19.94 -2.02 -2.87
CA ASN A 71 19.16 -1.78 -1.66
C ASN A 71 18.14 -2.89 -1.41
N ASN A 72 18.00 -3.28 -0.15
CA ASN A 72 16.95 -4.17 0.30
C ASN A 72 15.69 -3.36 0.63
N PHE A 73 14.60 -3.66 -0.06
CA PHE A 73 13.30 -3.03 0.11
C PHE A 73 12.36 -3.91 0.91
N LEU A 74 11.64 -3.31 1.85
CA LEU A 74 10.51 -3.92 2.55
C LEU A 74 9.26 -3.07 2.34
N VAL A 75 8.22 -3.63 1.73
CA VAL A 75 6.88 -3.05 1.74
C VAL A 75 6.11 -3.67 2.90
N VAL A 76 5.72 -2.86 3.87
CA VAL A 76 5.06 -3.32 5.09
C VAL A 76 3.76 -2.56 5.31
N GLY A 77 2.70 -3.23 5.73
CA GLY A 77 1.43 -2.55 5.95
C GLY A 77 0.29 -3.45 6.37
N ASN A 78 -0.92 -2.92 6.24
CA ASN A 78 -2.10 -3.76 6.16
C ASN A 78 -2.29 -4.27 4.72
N SER A 79 -3.48 -4.73 4.37
CA SER A 79 -3.79 -5.21 3.01
C SER A 79 -3.50 -4.19 1.89
N PHE A 80 -3.29 -2.90 2.19
CA PHE A 80 -2.77 -1.92 1.24
C PHE A 80 -1.34 -2.19 0.76
N ALA A 81 -0.50 -2.83 1.58
CA ALA A 81 0.86 -3.19 1.20
C ALA A 81 0.86 -4.24 0.09
N CYS A 82 0.12 -5.35 0.27
CA CYS A 82 -0.01 -6.35 -0.78
C CYS A 82 -0.76 -5.81 -2.01
N ASN A 83 -1.76 -4.95 -1.80
CA ASN A 83 -2.47 -4.31 -2.91
C ASN A 83 -1.56 -3.42 -3.77
N GLN A 84 -0.41 -2.94 -3.30
CA GLN A 84 0.36 -1.91 -4.02
C GLN A 84 1.85 -2.22 -4.17
N ALA A 85 2.29 -3.37 -3.67
CA ALA A 85 3.67 -3.81 -3.77
C ALA A 85 4.15 -3.92 -5.23
N ASP A 86 3.25 -4.27 -6.16
CA ASP A 86 3.51 -4.34 -7.59
C ASP A 86 3.90 -2.97 -8.19
N LEU A 87 3.28 -1.89 -7.73
CA LEU A 87 3.58 -0.53 -8.20
C LEU A 87 4.97 -0.09 -7.77
N ILE A 88 5.33 -0.39 -6.52
CA ILE A 88 6.63 -0.08 -5.93
C ILE A 88 7.70 -0.90 -6.64
N TYR A 89 7.53 -2.22 -6.74
CA TYR A 89 8.50 -3.09 -7.40
C TYR A 89 8.74 -2.62 -8.85
N THR A 90 7.67 -2.35 -9.61
CA THR A 90 7.78 -1.95 -11.01
C THR A 90 8.53 -0.63 -11.17
N ALA A 91 8.23 0.37 -10.34
CA ALA A 91 8.88 1.67 -10.43
C ALA A 91 10.34 1.65 -9.95
N PHE A 92 10.63 0.88 -8.90
CA PHE A 92 11.94 0.88 -8.22
C PHE A 92 12.85 -0.28 -8.64
N LYS A 93 12.47 -1.09 -9.64
CA LYS A 93 13.20 -2.31 -10.02
C LYS A 93 14.72 -2.10 -10.14
N GLN A 94 15.15 -1.02 -10.79
CA GLN A 94 16.57 -0.65 -10.98
C GLN A 94 17.33 -0.32 -9.67
N HIS A 95 16.64 -0.13 -8.55
CA HIS A 95 17.22 0.22 -7.25
C HIS A 95 17.17 -0.93 -6.24
N ILE A 96 16.46 -2.00 -6.57
CA ILE A 96 16.17 -3.14 -5.70
C ILE A 96 17.23 -4.22 -5.89
N ARG A 97 17.84 -4.66 -4.79
CA ARG A 97 18.58 -5.92 -4.69
C ARG A 97 17.66 -7.05 -4.22
N GLN A 98 16.94 -6.80 -3.13
CA GLN A 98 15.97 -7.72 -2.53
C GLN A 98 14.66 -7.00 -2.29
N PHE A 99 13.53 -7.64 -2.62
CA PHE A 99 12.20 -7.09 -2.41
C PHE A 99 11.37 -8.04 -1.56
N SER A 100 11.01 -7.57 -0.37
CA SER A 100 10.14 -8.29 0.56
C SER A 100 8.86 -7.53 0.79
N VAL A 101 7.76 -8.26 0.99
CA VAL A 101 6.45 -7.70 1.31
C VAL A 101 5.94 -8.37 2.56
N PHE A 102 5.43 -7.57 3.49
CA PHE A 102 4.58 -8.05 4.56
C PHE A 102 3.28 -7.26 4.57
N CYS A 103 2.16 -7.96 4.52
CA CYS A 103 0.87 -7.35 4.75
C CYS A 103 0.02 -8.22 5.67
N TYR A 104 -0.88 -7.61 6.44
CA TYR A 104 -1.90 -8.36 7.16
C TYR A 104 -3.20 -7.56 7.26
N TYR A 105 -4.35 -8.21 7.18
CA TYR A 105 -5.63 -7.51 7.15
C TYR A 105 -5.81 -6.61 8.37
N GLY A 106 -6.18 -5.34 8.11
CA GLY A 106 -6.51 -4.35 9.11
C GLY A 106 -5.37 -3.87 10.02
N CYS A 107 -4.24 -4.57 10.13
CA CYS A 107 -3.17 -4.22 11.05
C CYS A 107 -2.36 -3.00 10.60
N GLU A 108 -2.54 -1.87 11.28
CA GLU A 108 -1.74 -0.67 11.04
C GLU A 108 -0.32 -0.83 11.60
N VAL A 109 0.68 -0.36 10.85
CA VAL A 109 2.09 -0.46 11.27
C VAL A 109 2.42 0.58 12.33
N MET A 110 1.90 1.79 12.17
CA MET A 110 2.28 2.96 12.97
C MET A 110 1.52 3.09 14.28
N THR A 111 0.40 2.40 14.45
CA THR A 111 -0.43 2.45 15.65
C THR A 111 -0.99 1.07 15.96
N TRP A 112 -1.39 0.84 17.21
CA TRP A 112 -2.11 -0.37 17.56
C TRP A 112 -3.50 -0.41 16.89
N THR A 113 -3.88 -1.60 16.40
CA THR A 113 -5.21 -1.88 15.89
C THR A 113 -5.87 -2.96 16.77
N PRO A 114 -7.12 -2.76 17.25
CA PRO A 114 -7.85 -3.76 18.00
C PRO A 114 -8.04 -5.09 17.26
N ASP A 115 -8.12 -6.18 18.03
CA ASP A 115 -8.20 -7.55 17.52
C ASP A 115 -9.42 -7.77 16.59
N VAL A 116 -10.50 -7.00 16.77
CA VAL A 116 -11.69 -7.05 15.88
C VAL A 116 -11.40 -6.62 14.43
N LYS A 117 -10.31 -5.86 14.21
CA LYS A 117 -9.85 -5.44 12.87
C LYS A 117 -8.53 -6.09 12.48
N CYS A 118 -7.66 -6.38 13.46
CA CYS A 118 -6.34 -6.95 13.27
C CYS A 118 -6.26 -8.27 14.06
N TRP A 119 -6.66 -9.38 13.43
CA TRP A 119 -6.81 -10.67 14.12
C TRP A 119 -5.53 -11.23 14.74
N ARG A 120 -4.37 -10.70 14.39
CA ARG A 120 -3.08 -11.13 14.93
C ARG A 120 -2.20 -9.94 15.23
N ARG A 121 -1.51 -10.03 16.36
CA ARG A 121 -0.46 -9.07 16.69
C ARG A 121 0.76 -9.32 15.82
N VAL A 122 1.20 -8.27 15.13
CA VAL A 122 2.42 -8.31 14.31
C VAL A 122 3.48 -7.44 14.97
N ASN A 123 4.66 -8.01 15.20
CA ASN A 123 5.80 -7.26 15.71
C ASN A 123 6.63 -6.67 14.55
N TYR A 124 6.16 -5.56 13.98
CA TYR A 124 6.86 -4.92 12.85
C TYR A 124 8.26 -4.42 13.19
N THR A 125 8.56 -4.09 14.45
CA THR A 125 9.89 -3.64 14.86
C THR A 125 10.88 -4.80 14.81
N ALA A 126 10.50 -5.97 15.35
CA ALA A 126 11.32 -7.18 15.26
C ALA A 126 11.53 -7.60 13.79
N MET A 127 10.49 -7.47 12.95
CA MET A 127 10.59 -7.75 11.51
C MET A 127 11.61 -6.84 10.81
N VAL A 128 11.56 -5.52 11.05
CA VAL A 128 12.54 -4.58 10.47
C VAL A 128 13.94 -4.84 11.03
N GLN A 129 14.07 -5.23 12.31
CA GLN A 129 15.35 -5.60 12.91
C GLN A 129 15.95 -6.87 12.29
N GLU A 130 15.13 -7.89 12.02
CA GLU A 130 15.56 -9.15 11.44
C GLU A 130 15.93 -8.99 9.96
N LEU A 131 15.11 -8.29 9.18
CA LEU A 131 15.31 -8.12 7.75
C LEU A 131 16.36 -7.06 7.39
N ARG A 132 16.59 -6.09 8.28
CA ARG A 132 17.48 -4.93 8.08
C ARG A 132 17.38 -4.30 6.67
N PRO A 133 16.17 -3.89 6.22
CA PRO A 133 16.02 -3.27 4.91
C PRO A 133 16.70 -1.90 4.88
N ASP A 134 17.22 -1.52 3.72
CA ASP A 134 17.71 -0.16 3.47
C ASP A 134 16.54 0.82 3.32
N VAL A 135 15.46 0.36 2.69
CA VAL A 135 14.27 1.15 2.37
C VAL A 135 13.01 0.45 2.85
N VAL A 136 12.16 1.17 3.57
CA VAL A 136 10.84 0.68 4.00
C VAL A 136 9.74 1.52 3.37
N PHE A 137 8.75 0.88 2.77
CA PHE A 137 7.48 1.50 2.40
C PHE A 137 6.41 1.07 3.40
N VAL A 138 5.93 2.00 4.23
CA VAL A 138 4.82 1.80 5.16
C VAL A 138 3.51 2.09 4.43
N MET A 139 2.93 1.04 3.85
CA MET A 139 1.72 1.08 3.03
C MET A 139 0.51 0.58 3.82
N SER A 140 0.15 1.32 4.87
CA SER A 140 -1.03 1.05 5.68
C SER A 140 -2.16 2.01 5.33
N ARG A 141 -3.34 1.49 4.96
CA ARG A 141 -4.56 2.31 5.01
C ARG A 141 -4.87 2.68 6.46
N SER A 142 -5.07 3.97 6.74
CA SER A 142 -5.46 4.44 8.06
C SER A 142 -6.86 3.94 8.44
N LEU A 143 -6.95 3.30 9.61
CA LEU A 143 -8.19 2.81 10.21
C LEU A 143 -8.40 3.45 11.59
N ILE A 144 -7.60 3.05 12.58
CA ILE A 144 -7.59 3.65 13.92
C ILE A 144 -6.93 5.02 13.88
N ALA A 145 -5.95 5.21 12.99
CA ALA A 145 -5.30 6.50 12.81
C ALA A 145 -6.25 7.63 12.38
N LYS A 146 -7.50 7.32 11.98
CA LYS A 146 -8.56 8.31 11.68
C LYS A 146 -9.34 8.80 12.89
N SER A 147 -9.15 8.17 14.06
CA SER A 147 -9.88 8.54 15.28
C SER A 147 -9.71 10.02 15.61
N PRO A 148 -10.78 10.73 16.00
CA PRO A 148 -10.68 12.15 16.33
C PRO A 148 -9.73 12.40 17.50
N PHE A 149 -9.09 13.57 17.50
CA PHE A 149 -8.36 14.11 18.64
C PHE A 149 -8.67 15.60 18.78
N ASP A 150 -8.38 16.15 19.95
CA ASP A 150 -8.57 17.57 20.22
C ASP A 150 -7.45 18.38 19.56
N THR A 151 -7.76 19.07 18.47
CA THR A 151 -6.80 19.88 17.71
C THR A 151 -6.42 21.18 18.41
N MET A 152 -7.07 21.54 19.52
CA MET A 152 -6.69 22.69 20.35
C MET A 152 -5.56 22.35 21.32
N LYS A 153 -5.25 21.07 21.51
CA LYS A 153 -4.16 20.59 22.36
C LYS A 153 -2.90 20.30 21.55
N PRO A 154 -1.72 20.34 22.18
CA PRO A 154 -0.49 19.85 21.56
C PRO A 154 -0.66 18.43 21.03
N ILE A 155 -0.22 18.19 19.80
CA ILE A 155 -0.35 16.88 19.15
C ILE A 155 0.46 15.79 19.89
N GLU A 156 1.46 16.18 20.67
CA GLU A 156 2.23 15.31 21.56
C GLU A 156 1.36 14.63 22.62
N GLU A 157 0.19 15.17 22.95
CA GLU A 157 -0.77 14.55 23.88
C GLU A 157 -1.64 13.47 23.21
N ASP A 158 -1.69 13.43 21.87
CA ASP A 158 -2.45 12.43 21.13
C ASP A 158 -1.73 11.07 21.15
N LYS A 159 -2.36 10.06 21.75
CA LYS A 159 -1.78 8.73 21.94
C LYS A 159 -1.45 8.02 20.63
N ILE A 160 -2.26 8.21 19.59
CA ILE A 160 -2.01 7.57 18.29
C ILE A 160 -0.79 8.21 17.61
N PHE A 161 -0.63 9.53 17.73
CA PHE A 161 0.57 10.21 17.28
C PHE A 161 1.82 9.78 18.06
N GLN A 162 1.70 9.57 19.37
CA GLN A 162 2.79 9.00 20.18
C GLN A 162 3.21 7.61 19.65
N ASP A 163 2.25 6.73 19.35
CA ASP A 163 2.53 5.42 18.73
C ASP A 163 3.25 5.57 17.39
N HIS A 164 2.78 6.49 16.53
CA HIS A 164 3.40 6.78 15.23
C HIS A 164 4.86 7.20 15.42
N MET A 165 5.12 8.14 16.32
CA MET A 165 6.47 8.65 16.58
C MET A 165 7.38 7.59 17.19
N TRP A 166 6.86 6.74 18.08
CA TRP A 166 7.61 5.61 18.64
C TRP A 166 8.02 4.62 17.55
N ARG A 167 7.09 4.22 16.68
CA ARG A 167 7.38 3.30 15.57
C ARG A 167 8.38 3.89 14.59
N MET A 168 8.16 5.15 14.18
CA MET A 168 9.05 5.83 13.23
C MET A 168 10.47 5.90 13.80
N SER A 169 10.61 6.32 15.06
CA SER A 169 11.91 6.39 15.74
C SER A 169 12.61 5.03 15.83
N ALA A 170 11.85 3.92 15.94
CA ALA A 170 12.41 2.58 15.90
C ALA A 170 12.91 2.20 14.50
N PHE A 171 12.19 2.58 13.45
CA PHE A 171 12.59 2.32 12.06
C PHE A 171 13.81 3.16 11.66
N GLU A 172 13.85 4.45 11.97
CA GLU A 172 14.94 5.37 11.62
C GLU A 172 16.31 4.95 12.20
N LYS A 173 16.33 4.13 13.25
CA LYS A 173 17.57 3.57 13.81
C LYS A 173 18.18 2.45 12.97
N ILE A 174 17.39 1.86 12.07
CA ILE A 174 17.75 0.63 11.34
C ILE A 174 17.83 0.92 9.84
N VAL A 175 16.88 1.70 9.32
CA VAL A 175 16.65 1.85 7.89
C VAL A 175 17.14 3.22 7.42
N LYS A 176 17.59 3.29 6.16
CA LYS A 176 18.15 4.52 5.60
C LYS A 176 17.08 5.45 5.02
N LYS A 177 15.96 4.89 4.56
CA LYS A 177 14.81 5.67 4.06
C LYS A 177 13.47 5.01 4.40
N VAL A 178 12.48 5.81 4.80
CA VAL A 178 11.10 5.38 5.05
C VAL A 178 10.13 6.15 4.18
N TYR A 179 9.39 5.48 3.31
CA TYR A 179 8.21 6.07 2.70
C TYR A 179 6.99 5.80 3.56
N LEU A 180 6.25 6.84 3.93
CA LEU A 180 5.04 6.70 4.74
C LEU A 180 3.82 7.16 3.92
N LEU A 181 2.88 6.24 3.70
CA LEU A 181 1.65 6.56 2.98
C LEU A 181 0.79 7.54 3.78
N GLN A 182 0.38 8.62 3.13
CA GLN A 182 -0.59 9.57 3.66
C GLN A 182 -2.01 8.98 3.66
N ALA A 183 -2.82 9.39 4.63
CA ALA A 183 -4.20 8.94 4.73
C ALA A 183 -5.06 9.43 3.55
N LEU A 184 -5.97 8.55 3.14
CA LEU A 184 -6.98 8.78 2.11
C LEU A 184 -8.39 8.76 2.72
N PRO A 185 -9.34 9.53 2.15
CA PRO A 185 -10.75 9.34 2.43
C PRO A 185 -11.17 7.89 2.18
N SER A 186 -11.97 7.32 3.07
CA SER A 186 -12.58 6.01 2.86
C SER A 186 -13.69 6.12 1.81
N CYS A 187 -13.87 5.06 1.04
CA CYS A 187 -15.14 4.84 0.36
C CYS A 187 -16.17 4.30 1.35
N ILE A 188 -17.45 4.48 1.03
CA ILE A 188 -18.55 3.83 1.75
C ILE A 188 -18.42 2.31 1.70
N ASP A 189 -19.11 1.65 2.62
CA ASP A 189 -19.10 0.18 2.68
C ASP A 189 -19.77 -0.36 1.41
N SER A 190 -19.15 -1.36 0.78
CA SER A 190 -19.62 -1.91 -0.51
C SER A 190 -19.68 -0.86 -1.64
N CYS A 191 -18.73 0.07 -1.62
CA CYS A 191 -18.50 1.13 -2.61
C CYS A 191 -18.75 0.76 -4.08
N SER A 192 -18.15 -0.34 -4.53
CA SER A 192 -18.24 -0.78 -5.93
C SER A 192 -19.62 -1.32 -6.24
N THR A 193 -20.23 -2.03 -5.29
CA THR A 193 -21.61 -2.50 -5.39
C THR A 193 -22.61 -1.33 -5.44
N GLU A 194 -22.46 -0.31 -4.60
CA GLU A 194 -23.34 0.88 -4.62
C GLU A 194 -23.18 1.67 -5.92
N ALA A 195 -21.96 1.86 -6.39
CA ALA A 195 -21.68 2.47 -7.69
C ALA A 195 -22.33 1.68 -8.85
N GLN A 196 -22.32 0.34 -8.79
CA GLN A 196 -22.97 -0.50 -9.79
C GLN A 196 -24.49 -0.42 -9.72
N LYS A 197 -25.09 -0.40 -8.52
CA LYS A 197 -26.54 -0.17 -8.33
C LYS A 197 -26.95 1.17 -8.94
N PHE A 198 -26.18 2.22 -8.67
CA PHE A 198 -26.41 3.54 -9.26
C PHE A 198 -26.38 3.47 -10.79
N MET A 199 -25.34 2.88 -11.37
CA MET A 199 -25.24 2.74 -12.82
C MET A 199 -26.37 1.90 -13.42
N ASN A 200 -26.94 0.93 -12.69
CA ASN A 200 -28.05 0.10 -13.17
C ASN A 200 -29.34 0.90 -13.44
N THR A 201 -29.45 2.12 -12.92
CA THR A 201 -30.53 3.06 -13.25
C THR A 201 -30.39 3.71 -14.64
N GLY A 202 -29.29 3.42 -15.36
CA GLY A 202 -28.97 4.05 -16.65
C GLY A 202 -28.15 5.33 -16.52
N ARG A 203 -27.88 5.80 -15.29
CA ARG A 203 -27.11 7.01 -15.02
C ARG A 203 -25.59 6.77 -15.04
N PRO A 204 -24.78 7.70 -15.58
CA PRO A 204 -23.31 7.63 -15.49
C PRO A 204 -22.80 8.00 -14.10
N LEU A 205 -21.67 7.42 -13.66
CA LEU A 205 -21.12 7.65 -12.32
C LEU A 205 -20.83 9.12 -12.03
N ARG A 206 -20.51 9.95 -13.01
CA ARG A 206 -20.31 11.39 -12.78
C ARG A 206 -21.48 12.07 -12.05
N ASP A 207 -22.69 11.52 -12.18
CA ASP A 207 -23.90 12.05 -11.58
C ASP A 207 -24.04 11.68 -10.09
N ILE A 208 -23.28 10.69 -9.58
CA ILE A 208 -23.23 10.32 -8.14
C ILE A 208 -22.29 11.23 -7.34
N GLN A 209 -21.46 12.01 -8.04
CA GLN A 209 -20.50 12.93 -7.43
C GLN A 209 -19.64 12.25 -6.35
N GLU A 210 -19.66 12.76 -5.13
CA GLU A 210 -18.87 12.27 -3.99
C GLU A 210 -19.64 11.39 -3.01
N GLU A 211 -20.87 10.98 -3.32
CA GLU A 211 -21.69 10.21 -2.36
C GLU A 211 -21.04 8.87 -1.95
N LEU A 212 -20.08 8.39 -2.74
CA LEU A 212 -19.30 7.20 -2.41
C LEU A 212 -18.21 7.46 -1.34
N ILE A 213 -17.89 8.71 -0.98
CA ILE A 213 -16.69 9.03 -0.20
C ILE A 213 -17.04 9.63 1.18
N LYS A 214 -16.47 9.05 2.25
CA LYS A 214 -16.77 9.40 3.66
C LYS A 214 -16.01 10.62 4.21
N ARG A 215 -14.98 11.15 3.50
CA ARG A 215 -14.12 12.29 3.90
C ARG A 215 -13.66 12.24 5.38
N ASP A 216 -13.15 11.09 5.80
CA ASP A 216 -12.85 10.73 7.20
C ASP A 216 -11.34 10.74 7.54
N ASP A 217 -10.53 11.38 6.69
CA ASP A 217 -9.07 11.29 6.72
C ASP A 217 -8.39 12.45 7.46
N PHE A 218 -9.11 13.52 7.80
CA PHE A 218 -8.57 14.74 8.40
C PHE A 218 -7.58 14.49 9.55
N PHE A 219 -8.00 13.76 10.58
CA PHE A 219 -7.16 13.53 11.77
C PHE A 219 -5.93 12.66 11.46
N ALA A 220 -6.10 11.63 10.63
CA ALA A 220 -4.98 10.79 10.20
C ALA A 220 -3.95 11.60 9.40
N ARG A 221 -4.43 12.50 8.52
CA ARG A 221 -3.57 13.38 7.73
C ARG A 221 -2.77 14.33 8.60
N GLN A 222 -3.39 14.92 9.64
CA GLN A 222 -2.67 15.77 10.61
C GLN A 222 -1.53 14.99 11.30
N ARG A 223 -1.81 13.79 11.81
CA ARG A 223 -0.80 12.94 12.47
C ARG A 223 0.35 12.59 11.53
N ILE A 224 0.06 12.10 10.34
CA ILE A 224 1.08 11.66 9.37
C ILE A 224 1.89 12.85 8.85
N GLN A 225 1.24 13.99 8.62
CA GLN A 225 1.93 15.22 8.22
C GLN A 225 2.93 15.64 9.30
N GLU A 226 2.55 15.56 10.57
CA GLU A 226 3.44 15.93 11.67
C GLU A 226 4.60 14.93 11.84
N VAL A 227 4.35 13.62 11.65
CA VAL A 227 5.44 12.62 11.57
C VAL A 227 6.44 13.01 10.49
N GLY A 228 5.95 13.35 9.30
CA GLY A 228 6.78 13.75 8.16
C GLY A 228 7.63 15.00 8.41
N LYS A 229 7.20 15.93 9.27
CA LYS A 229 8.01 17.11 9.65
C LYS A 229 9.14 16.76 10.62
N ARG A 230 8.95 15.73 11.45
CA ARG A 230 9.85 15.40 12.57
C ARG A 230 10.86 14.32 12.23
N CYS A 231 10.48 13.42 11.34
CA CYS A 231 11.33 12.32 10.94
C CYS A 231 12.34 12.76 9.86
N ARG A 232 13.57 12.28 10.01
CA ARG A 232 14.75 12.71 9.25
C ARG A 232 15.00 11.84 8.03
N ALA A 233 14.55 10.59 8.08
CA ALA A 233 14.76 9.60 7.02
C ALA A 233 13.50 9.33 6.20
N CYS A 234 12.40 10.07 6.39
CA CYS A 234 11.13 9.77 5.71
C CYS A 234 10.70 10.75 4.63
N GLU A 235 9.90 10.21 3.73
CA GLU A 235 9.19 10.94 2.69
C GLU A 235 7.71 10.51 2.72
N ILE A 236 6.80 11.48 2.82
CA ILE A 236 5.37 11.21 2.80
C ILE A 236 4.92 10.99 1.36
N ILE A 237 4.25 9.87 1.10
CA ILE A 237 3.61 9.60 -0.18
C ILE A 237 2.14 10.02 -0.10
N ASP A 238 1.75 11.06 -0.84
CA ASP A 238 0.36 11.51 -0.92
C ASP A 238 -0.25 11.21 -2.28
N TYR A 239 -1.36 10.47 -2.27
CA TYR A 239 -2.06 10.05 -3.49
C TYR A 239 -3.11 11.05 -3.95
N LEU A 240 -3.63 11.90 -3.06
CA LEU A 240 -4.71 12.83 -3.42
C LEU A 240 -4.39 13.67 -4.67
N PRO A 241 -3.17 14.25 -4.83
CA PRO A 241 -2.87 15.07 -6.00
C PRO A 241 -3.06 14.35 -7.35
N VAL A 242 -2.87 13.03 -7.41
CA VAL A 242 -3.08 12.25 -8.64
C VAL A 242 -4.47 11.63 -8.73
N LEU A 243 -5.21 11.52 -7.62
CA LEU A 243 -6.52 10.87 -7.59
C LEU A 243 -7.72 11.83 -7.72
N VAL A 244 -7.54 13.11 -7.40
CA VAL A 244 -8.62 14.11 -7.51
C VAL A 244 -8.96 14.46 -8.96
N ASN A 245 -10.19 14.93 -9.18
CA ASN A 245 -10.62 15.52 -10.45
C ASN A 245 -10.10 16.97 -10.60
N GLY A 246 -10.43 17.64 -11.71
CA GLY A 246 -10.02 19.03 -11.96
C GLY A 246 -10.51 20.07 -10.94
N ASN A 247 -11.49 19.70 -10.10
CA ASN A 247 -12.02 20.54 -9.04
C ASN A 247 -11.45 20.16 -7.66
N GLY A 248 -10.47 19.26 -7.59
CA GLY A 248 -9.87 18.80 -6.34
C GLY A 248 -10.69 17.75 -5.58
N HIS A 249 -11.75 17.20 -6.18
CA HIS A 249 -12.60 16.21 -5.52
C HIS A 249 -12.09 14.79 -5.76
N TYR A 250 -11.91 14.02 -4.69
CA TYR A 250 -11.63 12.59 -4.78
C TYR A 250 -12.94 11.83 -4.88
N LEU A 251 -13.18 11.19 -6.03
CA LEU A 251 -14.46 10.54 -6.33
C LEU A 251 -14.44 9.01 -6.10
N GLY A 252 -13.25 8.39 -6.06
CA GLY A 252 -13.12 6.93 -6.06
C GLY A 252 -13.40 6.26 -7.42
N TYR A 253 -13.67 7.04 -8.48
CA TYR A 253 -13.89 6.56 -9.84
C TYR A 253 -13.46 7.59 -10.89
N ASN A 254 -13.40 7.15 -12.14
CA ASN A 254 -13.20 8.01 -13.30
C ASN A 254 -14.55 8.51 -13.85
N PRO A 255 -14.88 9.81 -13.75
CA PRO A 255 -16.18 10.34 -14.17
C PRO A 255 -16.38 10.33 -15.70
N ARG A 256 -15.31 10.14 -16.49
CA ARG A 256 -15.40 10.05 -17.95
C ARG A 256 -15.62 8.62 -18.44
N THR A 257 -14.96 7.64 -17.82
CA THR A 257 -15.01 6.25 -18.27
C THR A 257 -15.94 5.36 -17.45
N ASN A 258 -16.49 5.84 -16.33
CA ASN A 258 -17.28 5.05 -15.38
C ASN A 258 -16.51 3.85 -14.79
N LEU A 259 -15.18 3.92 -14.72
CA LEU A 259 -14.33 2.91 -14.09
C LEU A 259 -14.12 3.24 -12.62
N LEU A 260 -14.34 2.26 -11.75
CA LEU A 260 -14.06 2.40 -10.32
C LEU A 260 -12.58 2.20 -10.05
N TYR A 261 -12.03 3.05 -9.19
CA TYR A 261 -10.66 2.92 -8.71
C TYR A 261 -10.57 2.02 -7.48
N LEU A 262 -11.68 1.78 -6.80
CA LEU A 262 -11.76 1.01 -5.56
C LEU A 262 -12.70 -0.19 -5.71
N ASP A 263 -12.36 -1.28 -5.02
CA ASP A 263 -13.29 -2.39 -4.77
C ASP A 263 -14.13 -2.15 -3.50
N ASP A 264 -15.01 -3.11 -3.17
CA ASP A 264 -15.90 -3.03 -2.01
C ASP A 264 -15.16 -2.97 -0.66
N HIS A 265 -13.89 -3.37 -0.62
CA HIS A 265 -13.06 -3.37 0.57
C HIS A 265 -12.15 -2.12 0.64
N ASN A 266 -12.34 -1.19 -0.30
CA ASN A 266 -11.54 0.03 -0.53
C ASN A 266 -10.09 -0.25 -0.95
N HIS A 267 -9.80 -1.38 -1.59
CA HIS A 267 -8.50 -1.62 -2.22
C HIS A 267 -8.50 -1.06 -3.63
N PHE A 268 -7.33 -0.66 -4.13
CA PHE A 268 -7.23 -0.17 -5.49
C PHE A 268 -7.41 -1.31 -6.50
N THR A 269 -8.34 -1.12 -7.42
CA THR A 269 -8.47 -1.93 -8.63
C THR A 269 -7.29 -1.68 -9.56
N ARG A 270 -7.16 -2.46 -10.65
CA ARG A 270 -6.12 -2.18 -11.66
C ARG A 270 -6.21 -0.75 -12.20
N PHE A 271 -7.40 -0.18 -12.29
CA PHE A 271 -7.61 1.18 -12.80
C PHE A 271 -7.13 2.24 -11.82
N GLY A 272 -7.36 2.04 -10.52
CA GLY A 272 -6.81 2.89 -9.46
C GLY A 272 -5.29 2.81 -9.42
N LYS A 273 -4.75 1.59 -9.44
CA LYS A 273 -3.30 1.32 -9.47
C LYS A 273 -2.60 2.00 -10.65
N ASN A 274 -3.16 1.89 -11.87
CA ASN A 274 -2.59 2.53 -13.06
C ASN A 274 -2.47 4.06 -12.90
N ARG A 275 -3.42 4.69 -12.20
CA ARG A 275 -3.37 6.12 -11.92
C ARG A 275 -2.29 6.48 -10.90
N LEU A 276 -2.05 5.60 -9.93
CA LEU A 276 -0.99 5.76 -8.93
C LEU A 276 0.41 5.47 -9.47
N GLN A 277 0.56 4.65 -10.52
CA GLN A 277 1.86 4.29 -11.07
C GLN A 277 2.70 5.51 -11.46
N VAL A 278 2.06 6.58 -11.96
CA VAL A 278 2.74 7.85 -12.31
C VAL A 278 3.47 8.43 -11.11
N LEU A 279 2.87 8.39 -9.92
CA LEU A 279 3.48 8.88 -8.70
C LEU A 279 4.71 8.05 -8.31
N PHE A 280 4.59 6.72 -8.34
CA PHE A 280 5.71 5.84 -8.01
C PHE A 280 6.87 5.98 -8.98
N ASN A 281 6.60 6.12 -10.28
CA ASN A 281 7.62 6.39 -11.28
C ASN A 281 8.37 7.69 -10.96
N GLN A 282 7.64 8.76 -10.59
CA GLN A 282 8.27 10.02 -10.18
C GLN A 282 9.12 9.87 -8.91
N LEU A 283 8.64 9.14 -7.90
CA LEU A 283 9.42 8.85 -6.69
C LEU A 283 10.71 8.09 -7.02
N ALA A 284 10.64 7.10 -7.91
CA ALA A 284 11.80 6.34 -8.34
C ALA A 284 12.84 7.20 -9.07
N THR A 285 12.42 8.15 -9.93
CA THR A 285 13.38 9.04 -10.61
C THR A 285 14.18 9.94 -9.66
N LYS A 286 13.61 10.25 -8.50
CA LYS A 286 14.24 11.08 -7.45
C LYS A 286 14.85 10.22 -6.34
N PHE A 287 14.85 8.90 -6.51
CA PHE A 287 15.29 7.99 -5.48
C PHE A 287 16.77 8.16 -5.20
N ASN A 288 17.07 8.40 -3.94
CA ASN A 288 18.41 8.37 -3.40
C ASN A 288 18.32 7.87 -1.96
N VAL A 289 19.35 7.17 -1.52
CA VAL A 289 19.53 6.74 -0.14
C VAL A 289 20.78 7.43 0.38
N PRO A 290 20.72 8.11 1.54
CA PRO A 290 21.92 8.66 2.16
C PRO A 290 22.99 7.57 2.30
N LYS A 291 24.23 7.90 1.93
CA LYS A 291 25.37 7.00 2.08
C LYS A 291 25.65 6.70 3.55
#